data_AF-A0AAV2GZT5-F1
#
_entry.id   AF-A0AAV2GZT5-F1
#
_cell.length_a   1.000
_cell.length_b   1.000
_cell.length_c   1.000
_cell.angle_alpha   90.00
_cell.angle_beta   90.00
_cell.angle_gamma   90.00
#
_symmetry.space_group_name_H-M   'P 1'
#
loop_
_entity.id
_entity.type
_entity.pdbx_description
1 polymer ?
#
loop_
_entity_poly.entity_id
_entity_poly.type
_entity_poly.pdbx_seq_one_letter_code
_entity_poly.pdbx_strand_id
1 'polypeptide(L)'
;EQDSRYGFKNQAPRQNSRGRQSNTGSNRGLRGRTQSNRKSFSIIRCPVQVLPLSRDDSLVLQAIDCYKQALEISYDNNNPARYNLGLILRSCGDMQGAIMQFNKIIRLTSGSGIKREKRKENPEYLITVTCAYEQAGLCLLDLAKQDGTEKEEMEKNTKDGEKKLMQAVGLAATLSNLDPEMKNHYKVVWNAFRTLETKYEGADDSPEIIKKYLELLKLTSRFEKIPGVIDKLRRL
;
A
#
# COMPACT_ATOMS: atom_id res chain seq x y z
N GLU A 1 -17.57 77.81 15.35
CA GLU A 1 -16.43 77.17 16.02
C GLU A 1 -15.99 75.99 15.16
N GLN A 2 -14.84 76.13 14.50
CA GLN A 2 -13.63 75.28 14.70
C GLN A 2 -13.85 73.83 14.24
N ASP A 3 -13.06 73.20 13.38
CA ASP A 3 -11.80 73.55 12.72
C ASP A 3 -11.54 72.43 11.68
N SER A 4 -10.97 72.80 10.51
CA SER A 4 -9.84 72.12 9.86
C SER A 4 -9.86 70.62 9.47
N ARG A 5 -9.34 70.13 8.32
CA ARG A 5 -8.59 70.68 7.16
C ARG A 5 -8.10 69.52 6.26
N TYR A 6 -7.91 69.83 4.96
CA TYR A 6 -6.93 69.28 3.98
C TYR A 6 -7.01 67.80 3.54
N GLY A 7 -7.05 67.39 2.26
CA GLY A 7 -6.90 68.03 0.95
C GLY A 7 -5.45 68.03 0.43
N PHE A 8 -5.12 67.30 -0.65
CA PHE A 8 -4.08 67.67 -1.65
C PHE A 8 -4.19 66.87 -2.98
N LYS A 9 -3.84 67.56 -4.08
CA LYS A 9 -3.99 67.23 -5.51
C LYS A 9 -2.68 66.74 -6.17
N ASN A 10 -2.83 65.99 -7.28
CA ASN A 10 -2.05 65.82 -8.53
C ASN A 10 -0.58 66.29 -8.66
N GLN A 11 0.26 65.48 -9.35
CA GLN A 11 0.91 65.71 -10.67
C GLN A 11 2.23 64.92 -10.86
N ALA A 12 2.45 64.33 -12.04
CA ALA A 12 3.75 63.87 -12.59
C ALA A 12 4.37 65.01 -13.47
N PRO A 13 5.64 65.04 -13.97
CA PRO A 13 6.44 63.95 -14.59
C PRO A 13 8.02 63.99 -14.51
N ARG A 14 8.66 62.92 -15.05
CA ARG A 14 10.00 62.72 -15.69
C ARG A 14 11.20 63.66 -15.36
N GLN A 15 12.38 63.07 -15.05
CA GLN A 15 13.59 63.07 -15.93
C GLN A 15 14.79 62.24 -15.35
N ASN A 16 15.57 61.67 -16.28
CA ASN A 16 16.77 60.82 -16.13
C ASN A 16 18.04 61.60 -15.75
N SER A 17 19.01 60.99 -15.04
CA SER A 17 20.31 60.60 -15.62
C SER A 17 21.39 60.10 -14.64
N ARG A 18 21.99 58.95 -15.02
CA ARG A 18 23.40 58.52 -14.93
C ARG A 18 24.00 58.04 -13.59
N GLY A 19 24.25 56.73 -13.58
CA GLY A 19 25.35 56.06 -12.87
C GLY A 19 25.56 54.66 -13.45
N ARG A 20 26.37 54.53 -14.50
CA ARG A 20 26.82 53.25 -15.07
C ARG A 20 27.70 52.52 -14.06
N GLN A 21 27.44 51.24 -13.83
CA GLN A 21 28.51 50.24 -13.79
C GLN A 21 27.98 48.89 -14.28
N SER A 22 28.78 48.33 -15.17
CA SER A 22 28.66 47.10 -15.95
C SER A 22 28.44 45.86 -15.10
N ASN A 23 27.49 45.00 -15.51
CA ASN A 23 27.64 43.57 -15.24
C ASN A 23 27.28 42.76 -16.49
N THR A 24 28.32 42.41 -17.23
CA THR A 24 28.28 41.56 -18.42
C THR A 24 28.29 40.10 -18.02
N GLY A 25 27.27 39.37 -18.47
CA GLY A 25 27.38 37.99 -18.97
C GLY A 25 27.86 36.89 -18.02
N SER A 26 26.92 36.07 -17.56
CA SER A 26 26.93 34.64 -17.92
C SER A 26 25.64 33.96 -17.47
N ASN A 27 24.79 33.76 -18.47
CA ASN A 27 23.57 33.00 -18.40
C ASN A 27 23.94 31.51 -18.40
N ARG A 28 24.06 30.86 -17.23
CA ARG A 28 24.07 29.39 -17.06
C ARG A 28 24.12 29.04 -15.57
N GLY A 29 23.02 28.53 -15.02
CA GLY A 29 23.07 27.87 -13.71
C GLY A 29 21.93 28.16 -12.75
N LEU A 30 20.67 28.18 -13.20
CA LEU A 30 19.54 27.99 -12.30
C LEU A 30 18.65 26.89 -12.88
N ARG A 31 19.11 25.64 -12.74
CA ARG A 31 18.22 24.46 -12.82
C ARG A 31 17.18 24.65 -11.72
N GLY A 32 15.93 24.84 -12.14
CA GLY A 32 14.76 24.86 -11.27
C GLY A 32 14.77 23.66 -10.34
N ARG A 33 15.07 23.92 -9.08
CA ARG A 33 14.96 22.97 -7.98
C ARG A 33 14.01 23.61 -6.97
N THR A 34 12.75 23.73 -7.34
CA THR A 34 11.71 24.15 -6.41
C THR A 34 10.51 23.24 -6.57
N GLN A 35 10.39 22.37 -5.57
CA GLN A 35 9.15 21.74 -5.11
C GLN A 35 8.43 20.88 -6.16
N SER A 36 9.03 19.72 -6.45
CA SER A 36 8.18 18.54 -6.67
C SER A 36 7.33 18.37 -5.42
N ASN A 37 6.03 18.52 -5.61
CA ASN A 37 4.93 18.32 -4.70
C ASN A 37 4.98 16.88 -4.18
N ARG A 38 5.93 16.60 -3.26
CA ARG A 38 6.19 15.27 -2.70
C ARG A 38 5.04 14.96 -1.77
N LYS A 39 3.98 14.35 -2.33
CA LYS A 39 2.92 13.72 -1.57
C LYS A 39 3.59 12.81 -0.55
N SER A 40 3.56 13.24 0.71
CA SER A 40 3.78 12.39 1.85
C SER A 40 2.82 11.22 1.67
N PHE A 41 3.32 10.08 1.20
CA PHE A 41 2.54 8.87 1.08
C PHE A 41 1.94 8.62 2.46
N SER A 42 0.64 8.87 2.63
CA SER A 42 -0.07 8.52 3.85
C SER A 42 0.04 7.01 3.97
N ILE A 43 0.96 6.55 4.80
CA ILE A 43 1.38 5.16 4.84
C ILE A 43 0.15 4.31 5.15
N ILE A 44 -0.32 3.56 4.14
CA ILE A 44 -1.30 2.50 4.36
C ILE A 44 -0.61 1.47 5.24
N ARG A 45 -1.04 1.38 6.50
CA ARG A 45 -0.51 0.40 7.44
C ARG A 45 -1.05 -0.97 7.07
N CYS A 46 -0.16 -1.94 6.90
CA CYS A 46 -0.50 -3.34 6.68
C CYS A 46 -0.12 -4.16 7.92
N PRO A 47 -1.01 -4.29 8.92
CA PRO A 47 -0.70 -5.00 10.15
C PRO A 47 -0.77 -6.52 9.97
N VAL A 48 0.25 -7.25 10.42
CA VAL A 48 0.21 -8.73 10.48
C VAL A 48 -0.83 -9.18 11.50
N GLN A 49 -0.81 -8.57 12.69
CA GLN A 49 -1.78 -8.76 13.76
C GLN A 49 -2.59 -7.49 13.94
N VAL A 50 -3.91 -7.63 14.05
CA VAL A 50 -4.81 -6.53 14.40
C VAL A 50 -5.17 -6.60 15.88
N LEU A 51 -5.35 -5.44 16.52
CA LEU A 51 -5.86 -5.39 17.88
C LEU A 51 -7.33 -5.85 17.87
N PRO A 52 -7.73 -6.79 18.73
CA PRO A 52 -9.13 -7.20 18.80
C PRO A 52 -9.99 -6.03 19.26
N LEU A 53 -11.07 -5.77 18.51
CA LEU A 53 -12.06 -4.74 18.82
C LEU A 53 -13.40 -5.40 19.12
N SER A 54 -14.13 -4.86 20.09
CA SER A 54 -15.49 -5.30 20.36
C SER A 54 -16.44 -4.73 19.31
N ARG A 55 -17.25 -5.58 18.70
CA ARG A 55 -18.29 -5.15 17.74
C ARG A 55 -19.40 -4.33 18.42
N ASP A 56 -19.59 -4.52 19.72
CA ASP A 56 -20.62 -3.83 20.51
C ASP A 56 -20.15 -2.46 21.02
N ASP A 57 -18.88 -2.11 20.81
CA ASP A 57 -18.38 -0.78 21.15
C ASP A 57 -19.02 0.28 20.24
N SER A 58 -19.65 1.27 20.86
CA SER A 58 -20.29 2.39 20.16
C SER A 58 -19.34 3.10 19.19
N LEU A 59 -18.06 3.25 19.55
CA LEU A 59 -17.06 3.90 18.69
C LEU A 59 -16.73 3.05 17.46
N VAL A 60 -16.71 1.73 17.62
CA VAL A 60 -16.47 0.79 16.50
C VAL A 60 -17.63 0.81 15.52
N LEU A 61 -18.86 0.78 16.02
CA LEU A 61 -20.07 0.89 15.18
C LEU A 61 -20.09 2.23 14.42
N GLN A 62 -19.84 3.34 15.12
CA GLN A 62 -19.75 4.66 14.49
C GLN A 62 -18.65 4.71 13.42
N ALA A 63 -17.48 4.10 13.67
CA ALA A 63 -16.40 4.07 12.69
C ALA A 63 -16.80 3.27 11.43
N ILE A 64 -17.44 2.12 11.60
CA ILE A 64 -17.95 1.31 10.48
C ILE A 64 -18.94 2.11 9.65
N ASP A 65 -19.89 2.79 10.29
CA ASP A 65 -20.92 3.58 9.61
C ASP A 65 -20.32 4.78 8.88
N CYS A 66 -19.39 5.50 9.50
CA CYS A 66 -18.63 6.57 8.86
C CYS A 66 -17.90 6.09 7.59
N TYR A 67 -17.25 4.92 7.64
CA TYR A 67 -16.58 4.39 6.44
C TYR A 67 -17.55 3.91 5.36
N LYS A 68 -18.71 3.34 5.74
CA LYS A 68 -19.77 2.99 4.77
C LYS A 68 -20.31 4.24 4.08
N GLN A 69 -20.64 5.29 4.84
CA GLN A 69 -21.07 6.58 4.29
C GLN A 69 -20.01 7.19 3.36
N ALA A 70 -18.73 7.12 3.73
CA ALA A 70 -17.65 7.58 2.87
C ALA A 70 -17.59 6.81 1.53
N LEU A 71 -17.88 5.52 1.54
CA LEU A 71 -17.95 4.70 0.32
C LEU A 71 -19.18 5.02 -0.53
N GLU A 72 -20.32 5.30 0.10
CA GLU A 72 -21.54 5.74 -0.59
C GLU A 72 -21.32 7.09 -1.28
N ILE A 73 -20.80 8.09 -0.56
CA ILE A 73 -20.52 9.44 -1.08
C ILE A 73 -19.50 9.39 -2.21
N SER A 74 -18.49 8.51 -2.10
CA SER A 74 -17.45 8.38 -3.12
C SER A 74 -17.82 7.43 -4.26
N TYR A 75 -19.06 6.95 -4.35
CA TYR A 75 -19.50 5.97 -5.33
C TYR A 75 -18.54 4.78 -5.44
N ASP A 76 -18.14 4.22 -4.29
CA ASP A 76 -17.22 3.10 -4.18
C ASP A 76 -15.79 3.36 -4.75
N ASN A 77 -15.38 4.61 -5.01
CA ASN A 77 -14.02 4.91 -5.51
C ASN A 77 -12.99 5.22 -4.41
N ASN A 78 -13.36 5.22 -3.12
CA ASN A 78 -12.43 5.49 -2.04
C ASN A 78 -11.77 4.21 -1.49
N ASN A 79 -10.65 3.80 -2.12
CA ASN A 79 -9.88 2.64 -1.70
C ASN A 79 -9.31 2.74 -0.26
N PRO A 80 -8.78 3.89 0.21
CA PRO A 80 -8.37 4.05 1.61
C PRO A 80 -9.50 3.79 2.62
N ALA A 81 -10.70 4.37 2.38
CA ALA A 81 -11.86 4.13 3.25
C ALA A 81 -12.27 2.66 3.25
N ARG A 82 -12.27 2.02 2.08
CA ARG A 82 -12.57 0.59 1.94
C ARG A 82 -11.56 -0.30 2.68
N TYR A 83 -10.29 0.04 2.57
CA TYR A 83 -9.21 -0.70 3.23
C TYR A 83 -9.35 -0.62 4.75
N ASN A 84 -9.59 0.57 5.28
CA ASN A 84 -9.79 0.78 6.72
C ASN A 84 -11.06 0.10 7.23
N LEU A 85 -12.15 0.10 6.45
CA LEU A 85 -13.34 -0.68 6.76
C LEU A 85 -13.00 -2.17 6.87
N GLY A 86 -12.23 -2.71 5.92
CA GLY A 86 -11.76 -4.10 5.98
C GLY A 86 -10.91 -4.41 7.21
N LEU A 87 -10.03 -3.50 7.63
CA LEU A 87 -9.22 -3.66 8.84
C LEU A 87 -10.08 -3.66 10.12
N ILE A 88 -11.08 -2.79 10.21
CA ILE A 88 -11.99 -2.76 11.38
C ILE A 88 -12.81 -4.05 11.44
N LEU A 89 -13.35 -4.50 10.32
CA LEU A 89 -14.09 -5.77 10.25
C LEU A 89 -13.21 -6.95 10.69
N ARG A 90 -11.96 -7.02 10.21
CA ARG A 90 -10.98 -8.03 10.64
C ARG A 90 -10.75 -7.96 12.14
N SER A 91 -10.60 -6.76 12.70
CA SER A 91 -10.38 -6.51 14.12
C SER A 91 -11.59 -6.91 14.99
N CYS A 92 -12.80 -6.83 14.43
CA CYS A 92 -14.04 -7.27 15.07
C CYS A 92 -14.29 -8.79 14.93
N GLY A 93 -13.38 -9.53 14.28
CA GLY A 93 -13.56 -10.96 13.98
C GLY A 93 -14.43 -11.27 12.76
N ASP A 94 -14.98 -10.26 12.06
CA ASP A 94 -15.73 -10.44 10.81
C ASP A 94 -14.77 -10.61 9.62
N MET A 95 -14.15 -11.78 9.56
CA MET A 95 -13.16 -12.12 8.54
C MET A 95 -13.77 -12.18 7.14
N GLN A 96 -15.01 -12.67 7.01
CA GLN A 96 -15.70 -12.74 5.72
C GLN A 96 -16.01 -11.34 5.17
N GLY A 97 -16.52 -10.45 6.02
CA GLY A 97 -16.74 -9.04 5.69
C GLY A 97 -15.43 -8.34 5.31
N ALA A 98 -14.34 -8.58 6.04
CA ALA A 98 -13.02 -8.04 5.74
C ALA A 98 -12.51 -8.49 4.36
N ILE A 99 -12.56 -9.81 4.08
CA ILE A 99 -12.13 -10.40 2.81
C ILE A 99 -12.93 -9.81 1.63
N MET A 100 -14.24 -9.59 1.81
CA MET A 100 -15.08 -8.95 0.79
C MET A 100 -14.58 -7.54 0.45
N GLN A 101 -14.27 -6.72 1.46
CA GLN A 101 -13.75 -5.36 1.23
C GLN A 101 -12.40 -5.39 0.51
N PHE A 102 -11.45 -6.23 0.95
CA PHE A 102 -10.15 -6.35 0.30
C PHE A 102 -10.25 -6.88 -1.14
N ASN A 103 -11.11 -7.87 -1.39
CA ASN A 103 -11.35 -8.37 -2.74
C ASN A 103 -11.98 -7.31 -3.64
N LYS A 104 -12.81 -6.40 -3.11
CA LYS A 104 -13.37 -5.29 -3.90
C LYS A 104 -12.29 -4.30 -4.31
N ILE A 105 -11.30 -4.00 -3.45
CA ILE A 105 -10.10 -3.23 -3.83
C ILE A 105 -9.37 -3.94 -4.98
N ILE A 106 -9.09 -5.24 -4.83
CA ILE A 106 -8.38 -6.04 -5.84
C ILE A 106 -9.14 -6.04 -7.18
N ARG A 107 -10.48 -6.19 -7.17
CA ARG A 107 -11.31 -6.25 -8.38
C ARG A 107 -11.43 -4.92 -9.09
N LEU A 108 -11.75 -3.84 -8.37
CA LEU A 108 -11.77 -2.49 -8.94
C LEU A 108 -10.41 -2.16 -9.56
N THR A 109 -9.37 -2.72 -8.96
CA THR A 109 -8.02 -2.55 -9.45
C THR A 109 -7.63 -3.35 -10.66
N SER A 110 -7.99 -4.63 -10.66
CA SER A 110 -7.63 -5.53 -11.75
C SER A 110 -8.58 -5.39 -12.95
N GLY A 111 -9.81 -4.94 -12.71
CA GLY A 111 -10.88 -4.81 -13.70
C GLY A 111 -11.00 -3.43 -14.33
N SER A 112 -10.59 -2.35 -13.65
CA SER A 112 -10.23 -1.14 -14.40
C SER A 112 -9.02 -1.50 -15.25
N GLY A 113 -9.08 -1.30 -16.57
CA GLY A 113 -8.05 -1.69 -17.53
C GLY A 113 -6.72 -0.97 -17.30
N ILE A 114 -6.07 -1.26 -16.18
CA ILE A 114 -4.81 -0.68 -15.73
C ILE A 114 -3.73 -1.40 -16.49
N LYS A 115 -3.59 -0.94 -17.72
CA LYS A 115 -2.40 -1.11 -18.54
C LYS A 115 -1.18 -0.78 -17.69
N ARG A 116 -0.10 -1.52 -17.90
CA ARG A 116 1.20 -1.40 -17.21
C ARG A 116 1.71 0.06 -17.08
N GLU A 117 1.24 0.97 -17.93
CA GLU A 117 1.55 2.41 -17.93
C GLU A 117 1.00 3.14 -16.68
N LYS A 118 -0.28 2.98 -16.32
CA LYS A 118 -0.87 3.63 -15.13
C LYS A 118 -0.26 3.14 -13.81
N ARG A 119 0.35 1.94 -13.81
CA ARG A 119 1.10 1.40 -12.66
C ARG A 119 2.37 2.20 -12.35
N LYS A 120 2.97 2.86 -13.36
CA LYS A 120 4.13 3.74 -13.18
C LYS A 120 3.74 5.13 -12.70
N GLU A 121 2.55 5.60 -13.09
CA GLU A 121 2.06 6.95 -12.78
C GLU A 121 1.57 7.10 -11.34
N ASN A 122 1.12 6.01 -10.70
CA ASN A 122 0.66 6.05 -9.31
C ASN A 122 1.08 4.81 -8.50
N PRO A 123 2.26 4.82 -7.85
CA PRO A 123 2.73 3.70 -7.03
C PRO A 123 1.87 3.46 -5.78
N GLU A 124 1.18 4.49 -5.27
CA GLU A 124 0.28 4.41 -4.11
C GLU A 124 -0.81 3.34 -4.29
N TYR A 125 -1.24 3.19 -5.53
CA TYR A 125 -2.21 2.22 -5.91
C TYR A 125 -1.71 0.78 -5.83
N LEU A 126 -0.48 0.53 -6.31
CA LEU A 126 0.17 -0.77 -6.19
C LEU A 126 0.39 -1.15 -4.72
N ILE A 127 0.72 -0.18 -3.87
CA ILE A 127 0.83 -0.39 -2.42
C ILE A 127 -0.51 -0.87 -1.86
N THR A 128 -1.59 -0.13 -2.14
CA THR A 128 -2.94 -0.44 -1.62
C THR A 128 -3.38 -1.85 -2.01
N VAL A 129 -3.11 -2.25 -3.24
CA VAL A 129 -3.48 -3.58 -3.79
C VAL A 129 -2.62 -4.67 -3.16
N THR A 130 -1.33 -4.42 -3.01
CA THR A 130 -0.41 -5.35 -2.34
C THR A 130 -0.88 -5.59 -0.91
N CYS A 131 -1.19 -4.52 -0.17
CA CYS A 131 -1.75 -4.59 1.17
C CYS A 131 -3.12 -5.30 1.21
N ALA A 132 -3.98 -5.10 0.21
CA ALA A 132 -5.27 -5.79 0.14
C ALA A 132 -5.10 -7.31 -0.10
N TYR A 133 -4.19 -7.72 -0.99
CA TYR A 133 -3.84 -9.13 -1.17
C TYR A 133 -3.28 -9.74 0.11
N GLU A 134 -2.40 -9.02 0.80
CA GLU A 134 -1.81 -9.47 2.05
C GLU A 134 -2.89 -9.66 3.13
N GLN A 135 -3.70 -8.63 3.39
CA GLN A 135 -4.74 -8.72 4.42
C GLN A 135 -5.79 -9.79 4.10
N ALA A 136 -6.21 -9.92 2.84
CA ALA A 136 -7.11 -10.99 2.43
C ALA A 136 -6.49 -12.39 2.62
N GLY A 137 -5.19 -12.54 2.33
CA GLY A 137 -4.46 -13.78 2.56
C GLY A 137 -4.36 -14.13 4.05
N LEU A 138 -4.05 -13.14 4.89
CA LEU A 138 -4.01 -13.30 6.35
C LEU A 138 -5.38 -13.66 6.92
N CYS A 139 -6.46 -12.99 6.52
CA CYS A 139 -7.82 -13.34 6.97
C CYS A 139 -8.21 -14.77 6.60
N LEU A 140 -7.81 -15.26 5.41
CA LEU A 140 -8.07 -16.65 5.01
C LEU A 140 -7.28 -17.66 5.84
N LEU A 141 -6.03 -17.36 6.17
CA LEU A 141 -5.23 -18.19 7.08
C LEU A 141 -5.76 -18.16 8.51
N ASP A 142 -6.26 -17.01 8.97
CA ASP A 142 -6.89 -16.87 10.29
C ASP A 142 -8.21 -17.65 10.34
N LEU A 143 -9.04 -17.60 9.28
CA LEU A 143 -10.24 -18.45 9.13
C LEU A 143 -9.91 -19.94 9.14
N ALA A 144 -8.85 -20.36 8.45
CA ALA A 144 -8.42 -21.76 8.44
C ALA A 144 -7.99 -22.25 9.83
N LYS A 145 -7.61 -21.37 10.75
CA LYS A 145 -7.22 -21.75 12.13
C LYS A 145 -8.40 -21.80 13.10
N GLN A 146 -9.60 -21.36 12.71
CA GLN A 146 -10.75 -21.35 13.61
C GLN A 146 -11.24 -22.78 13.89
N ASP A 147 -11.46 -23.07 15.17
CA ASP A 147 -11.98 -24.36 15.62
C ASP A 147 -13.40 -24.58 15.09
N GLY A 148 -13.64 -25.72 14.43
CA GLY A 148 -14.94 -26.08 13.86
C GLY A 148 -15.05 -25.95 12.33
N THR A 149 -13.99 -25.49 11.66
CA THR A 149 -13.94 -25.49 10.18
C THR A 149 -13.76 -26.91 9.64
N GLU A 150 -14.55 -27.31 8.64
CA GLU A 150 -14.38 -28.61 7.99
C GLU A 150 -12.96 -28.72 7.40
N LYS A 151 -12.34 -29.90 7.49
CA LYS A 151 -10.96 -30.12 7.04
C LYS A 151 -10.75 -29.72 5.57
N GLU A 152 -11.76 -29.96 4.72
CA GLU A 152 -11.73 -29.58 3.31
C GLU A 152 -11.76 -28.06 3.11
N GLU A 153 -12.60 -27.35 3.87
CA GLU A 153 -12.68 -25.88 3.83
C GLU A 153 -11.43 -25.23 4.42
N MET A 154 -10.88 -25.80 5.49
CA MET A 154 -9.58 -25.41 6.06
C MET A 154 -8.46 -25.48 5.03
N GLU A 155 -8.33 -26.61 4.32
CA GLU A 155 -7.31 -26.79 3.29
C GLU A 155 -7.51 -25.82 2.12
N LYS A 156 -8.75 -25.60 1.71
CA LYS A 156 -9.10 -24.65 0.65
C LYS A 156 -8.73 -23.22 1.03
N ASN A 157 -9.16 -22.76 2.21
CA ASN A 157 -8.84 -21.42 2.73
C ASN A 157 -7.32 -21.24 2.89
N THR A 158 -6.61 -22.29 3.31
CA THR A 158 -5.14 -22.28 3.39
C THR A 158 -4.49 -22.10 2.03
N LYS A 159 -4.92 -22.87 1.02
CA LYS A 159 -4.40 -22.79 -0.36
C LYS A 159 -4.70 -21.41 -0.98
N ASP A 160 -5.91 -20.91 -0.80
CA ASP A 160 -6.31 -19.60 -1.32
C ASP A 160 -5.59 -18.44 -0.60
N GLY A 161 -5.39 -18.56 0.72
CA GLY A 161 -4.61 -17.62 1.52
C GLY A 161 -3.17 -17.53 1.05
N GLU A 162 -2.49 -18.68 0.90
CA GLU A 162 -1.13 -18.74 0.36
C GLU A 162 -1.02 -18.13 -1.04
N LYS A 163 -1.97 -18.45 -1.92
CA LYS A 163 -1.99 -17.90 -3.28
C LYS A 163 -2.07 -16.38 -3.26
N LYS A 164 -2.91 -15.80 -2.40
CA LYS A 164 -3.02 -14.33 -2.25
C LYS A 164 -1.74 -13.72 -1.67
N LEU A 165 -1.10 -14.37 -0.70
CA LEU A 165 0.18 -13.91 -0.15
C LEU A 165 1.30 -13.97 -1.21
N MET A 166 1.36 -15.02 -2.03
CA MET A 166 2.30 -15.12 -3.14
C MET A 166 2.09 -14.00 -4.18
N GLN A 167 0.83 -13.67 -4.49
CA GLN A 167 0.50 -12.53 -5.35
C GLN A 167 0.93 -11.19 -4.74
N ALA A 168 0.74 -11.00 -3.42
CA ALA A 168 1.22 -9.82 -2.71
C ALA A 168 2.75 -9.70 -2.83
N VAL A 169 3.49 -10.80 -2.63
CA VAL A 169 4.95 -10.82 -2.76
C VAL A 169 5.40 -10.49 -4.19
N GLY A 170 4.74 -11.06 -5.20
CA GLY A 170 5.04 -10.72 -6.60
C GLY A 170 4.83 -9.25 -6.90
N LEU A 171 3.74 -8.65 -6.41
CA LEU A 171 3.48 -7.22 -6.56
C LEU A 171 4.50 -6.37 -5.79
N ALA A 172 4.86 -6.77 -4.57
CA ALA A 172 5.91 -6.13 -3.76
C ALA A 172 7.27 -6.13 -4.47
N ALA A 173 7.63 -7.22 -5.12
CA ALA A 173 8.85 -7.32 -5.93
C ALA A 173 8.80 -6.38 -7.13
N THR A 174 7.66 -6.32 -7.84
CA THR A 174 7.50 -5.36 -8.95
C THR A 174 7.60 -3.90 -8.49
N LEU A 175 7.04 -3.58 -7.32
CA LEU A 175 7.12 -2.25 -6.71
C LEU A 175 8.56 -1.89 -6.34
N SER A 176 9.29 -2.84 -5.76
CA SER A 176 10.70 -2.67 -5.37
C SER A 176 11.62 -2.39 -6.57
N ASN A 177 11.27 -2.95 -7.75
CA ASN A 177 12.01 -2.70 -8.99
C ASN A 177 11.66 -1.34 -9.63
N LEU A 178 10.46 -0.79 -9.36
CA LEU A 178 10.01 0.47 -9.94
C LEU A 178 10.56 1.69 -9.19
N ASP A 179 10.77 1.59 -7.86
CA ASP A 179 11.27 2.69 -7.05
C ASP A 179 12.27 2.19 -5.98
N PRO A 180 13.58 2.45 -6.15
CA PRO A 180 14.61 2.10 -5.16
C PRO A 180 14.49 2.86 -3.82
N GLU A 181 13.83 4.01 -3.74
CA GLU A 181 13.60 4.72 -2.48
C GLU A 181 12.46 4.07 -1.68
N MET A 182 11.48 3.48 -2.37
CA MET A 182 10.44 2.63 -1.76
C MET A 182 11.01 1.33 -1.16
N LYS A 183 12.23 0.94 -1.55
CA LYS A 183 13.02 -0.10 -0.88
C LYS A 183 13.31 0.22 0.59
N ASN A 184 13.19 1.47 1.04
CA ASN A 184 13.30 1.85 2.45
C ASN A 184 11.96 1.76 3.20
N HIS A 185 10.83 1.75 2.49
CA HIS A 185 9.50 1.45 3.05
C HIS A 185 9.21 -0.08 3.13
N TYR A 186 10.23 -0.90 2.86
CA TYR A 186 10.19 -2.37 2.77
C TYR A 186 9.52 -3.10 3.95
N LYS A 187 9.58 -2.55 5.17
CA LYS A 187 9.13 -3.27 6.36
C LYS A 187 7.64 -3.62 6.36
N VAL A 188 6.80 -2.83 5.68
CA VAL A 188 5.34 -3.04 5.67
C VAL A 188 4.89 -3.95 4.52
N VAL A 189 5.59 -3.91 3.38
CA VAL A 189 5.19 -4.62 2.15
C VAL A 189 5.66 -6.09 2.14
N TRP A 190 6.72 -6.41 2.88
CA TRP A 190 7.30 -7.77 2.93
C TRP A 190 6.76 -8.64 4.07
N ASN A 191 5.65 -8.23 4.70
CA ASN A 191 4.99 -9.01 5.75
C ASN A 191 4.47 -10.35 5.21
N ALA A 192 3.81 -10.35 4.05
CA ALA A 192 3.38 -11.58 3.36
C ALA A 192 4.54 -12.57 3.15
N PHE A 193 5.72 -12.07 2.73
CA PHE A 193 6.91 -12.90 2.56
C PHE A 193 7.37 -13.49 3.88
N ARG A 194 7.47 -12.71 4.96
CA ARG A 194 7.89 -13.21 6.27
C ARG A 194 6.94 -14.29 6.78
N THR A 195 5.63 -14.09 6.63
CA THR A 195 4.62 -15.08 7.01
C THR A 195 4.80 -16.39 6.23
N LEU A 196 5.04 -16.32 4.92
CA LEU A 196 5.29 -17.51 4.10
C LEU A 196 6.65 -18.17 4.38
N GLU A 197 7.70 -17.39 4.60
CA GLU A 197 9.05 -17.88 4.92
C GLU A 197 9.02 -18.69 6.22
N THR A 198 8.44 -18.14 7.30
CA THR A 198 8.28 -18.87 8.57
C THR A 198 7.44 -20.14 8.40
N LYS A 199 6.38 -20.09 7.58
CA LYS A 199 5.53 -21.25 7.34
C LYS A 199 6.26 -22.36 6.56
N TYR A 200 7.04 -22.02 5.54
CA TYR A 200 7.75 -23.00 4.72
C TYR A 200 9.04 -23.50 5.38
N GLU A 201 9.73 -22.68 6.18
CA GLU A 201 10.92 -23.13 6.94
C GLU A 201 10.55 -24.16 8.02
N GLY A 202 9.35 -24.06 8.60
CA GLY A 202 8.87 -24.97 9.64
C GLY A 202 7.99 -26.13 9.17
N ALA A 203 7.76 -26.28 7.86
CA ALA A 203 6.94 -27.35 7.30
C ALA A 203 7.76 -28.56 6.87
N ASP A 204 7.12 -29.75 6.84
CA ASP A 204 7.74 -30.97 6.32
C ASP A 204 8.28 -30.77 4.89
N ASP A 205 9.36 -31.46 4.56
CA ASP A 205 10.02 -31.44 3.25
C ASP A 205 9.15 -32.13 2.17
N SER A 206 7.89 -31.71 2.01
CA SER A 206 7.03 -32.16 0.90
C SER A 206 7.51 -31.52 -0.40
N PRO A 207 7.57 -32.27 -1.53
CA PRO A 207 7.98 -31.73 -2.82
C PRO A 207 7.18 -30.48 -3.25
N GLU A 208 5.89 -30.40 -2.89
CA GLU A 208 5.01 -29.27 -3.19
C GLU A 208 5.41 -28.01 -2.42
N ILE A 209 5.74 -28.15 -1.14
CA ILE A 209 6.12 -27.03 -0.26
C ILE A 209 7.48 -26.48 -0.69
N ILE A 210 8.42 -27.37 -1.02
CA ILE A 210 9.74 -27.00 -1.53
C ILE A 210 9.61 -26.24 -2.87
N LYS A 211 8.74 -26.70 -3.79
CA LYS A 211 8.46 -25.98 -5.04
C LYS A 211 7.91 -24.58 -4.80
N LYS A 212 6.93 -24.42 -3.90
CA LYS A 212 6.39 -23.11 -3.52
C LYS A 212 7.45 -22.22 -2.87
N TYR A 213 8.33 -22.79 -2.03
CA TYR A 213 9.40 -22.03 -1.41
C TYR A 213 10.44 -21.56 -2.43
N LEU A 214 10.80 -22.39 -3.40
CA LEU A 214 11.65 -21.98 -4.52
C LEU A 214 11.03 -20.86 -5.35
N GLU A 215 9.72 -20.92 -5.61
CA GLU A 215 8.99 -19.84 -6.29
C GLU A 215 9.05 -18.53 -5.50
N LEU A 216 8.85 -18.58 -4.18
CA LEU A 216 8.98 -17.43 -3.29
C LEU A 216 10.39 -16.81 -3.35
N LEU A 217 11.44 -17.65 -3.29
CA LEU A 217 12.83 -17.18 -3.37
C LEU A 217 13.18 -16.57 -4.73
N LYS A 218 12.63 -17.12 -5.83
CA LYS A 218 12.76 -16.55 -7.18
C LYS A 218 12.10 -15.18 -7.30
N LEU A 219 10.89 -15.02 -6.76
CA LEU A 219 10.17 -13.75 -6.76
C LEU A 219 10.90 -12.65 -5.99
N THR A 220 11.63 -13.03 -4.94
CA THR A 220 12.33 -12.09 -4.04
C THR A 220 13.78 -11.82 -4.45
N SER A 221 14.25 -12.40 -5.56
CA SER A 221 15.66 -12.35 -5.99
C SER A 221 16.65 -12.81 -4.90
N ARG A 222 16.20 -13.62 -3.93
CA ARG A 222 17.05 -14.17 -2.86
C ARG A 222 17.71 -15.46 -3.32
N PHE A 223 18.64 -15.32 -4.27
CA PHE A 223 19.35 -16.46 -4.86
C PHE A 223 20.23 -17.22 -3.86
N GLU A 224 20.66 -16.58 -2.77
CA GLU A 224 21.54 -17.18 -1.76
C GLU A 224 20.94 -18.40 -1.07
N LYS A 225 19.62 -18.41 -0.83
CA LYS A 225 18.94 -19.54 -0.17
C LYS A 225 18.53 -20.66 -1.14
N ILE A 226 18.56 -20.43 -2.45
CA ILE A 226 18.06 -21.37 -3.47
C ILE A 226 18.85 -22.69 -3.52
N PRO A 227 20.19 -22.71 -3.52
CA PRO A 227 20.96 -23.95 -3.57
C PRO A 227 20.61 -24.93 -2.43
N GLY A 228 20.50 -24.43 -1.19
CA GLY A 228 20.16 -25.27 -0.03
C GLY A 228 18.76 -25.89 -0.12
N VAL A 229 17.80 -25.17 -0.70
CA VAL A 229 16.43 -25.69 -0.91
C VAL A 229 16.38 -26.69 -2.07
N ILE A 230 17.18 -26.51 -3.12
CA ILE A 230 17.32 -27.49 -4.20
C ILE A 230 17.93 -28.80 -3.68
N ASP A 231 18.92 -28.71 -2.79
CA ASP A 231 19.52 -29.91 -2.20
C ASP A 231 18.55 -30.69 -1.32
N LYS A 232 17.62 -30.02 -0.62
CA LYS A 232 16.50 -30.69 0.04
C LYS A 232 15.62 -31.46 -0.94
N LEU A 233 15.27 -30.86 -2.08
CA LEU A 233 14.46 -31.54 -3.11
C LEU A 233 15.16 -32.79 -3.68
N ARG A 234 16.49 -32.76 -3.82
CA ARG A 234 17.27 -33.89 -4.35
C ARG A 234 17.40 -35.05 -3.37
N ARG A 235 17.15 -34.83 -2.08
CA ARG A 235 17.28 -35.84 -1.00
C ARG A 235 15.97 -36.58 -0.73
N LEU A 236 14.85 -36.14 -1.31
CA LEU A 236 13.54 -36.78 -1.27
C LEU A 236 13.39 -37.74 -2.45
#